data_AF-A0A1J1LU82-F1
#
_entry.id   AF-A0A1J1LU82-F1
#
_cell.length_a   1.000
_cell.length_b   1.000
_cell.length_c   1.000
_cell.angle_alpha   90.00
_cell.angle_beta   90.00
_cell.angle_gamma   90.00
#
_symmetry.space_group_name_H-M   'P 1'
#
loop_
_entity.id
_entity.type
_entity.pdbx_description
1 polymer ?
#
loop_
_entity_poly.entity_id
_entity_poly.type
_entity_poly.pdbx_seq_one_letter_code
_entity_poly.pdbx_strand_id
1 'polypeptide(L)'
;MKQPCVESGLPLSEILLKPVASQLGNKRLLIVGDGVLQYIPFAALPIPSQPNTPLLVEHEIVTAPSISTIAIQREQLQNRPTVAKTVAVLADPVFSLNDFRVTRNAPQQNPQTLNNLALTRAARNLGIGEGAKTYSRLEYTRTEAEEIIALVPENQRLQALDFQASLEQAKNPNLSEYQIVHFATHGLLDSVNPELSGVVLSLFNQQGQAEDGFLRLQDIFNLNLPAELVVLSACQTGLGKETKGEGLVGITRGFMYAGARRVVVSLWSVNDASTSELMSRFYQPILKEGKNPIIALREAQLEMWKSGKWQSPYYWAAFTVQGDWR
;
A
#
# COMPACT_ATOMS: atom_id res chain seq x y z
N MET A 1 -0.79 25.53 3.36
CA MET A 1 0.46 25.07 2.73
C MET A 1 0.22 25.00 1.23
N LYS A 2 1.11 25.56 0.39
CA LYS A 2 1.01 25.37 -1.07
C LYS A 2 1.23 23.88 -1.35
N GLN A 3 0.39 23.26 -2.18
CA GLN A 3 0.60 21.88 -2.60
C GLN A 3 1.96 21.78 -3.32
N PRO A 4 2.75 20.72 -3.07
CA PRO A 4 4.05 20.57 -3.70
C PRO A 4 3.89 20.52 -5.22
N CYS A 5 4.72 21.31 -5.92
CA CYS A 5 4.84 21.32 -7.37
C CYS A 5 6.02 20.43 -7.78
N VAL A 6 5.97 19.85 -8.97
CA VAL A 6 7.04 19.00 -9.54
C VAL A 6 8.41 19.71 -9.47
N GLU A 7 8.44 21.00 -9.78
CA GLU A 7 9.65 21.84 -9.75
C GLU A 7 10.36 21.86 -8.39
N SER A 8 9.62 21.68 -7.29
CA SER A 8 10.21 21.66 -5.94
C SER A 8 11.24 20.54 -5.73
N GLY A 9 11.18 19.48 -6.56
CA GLY A 9 12.14 18.38 -6.55
C GLY A 9 13.41 18.63 -7.37
N LEU A 10 13.56 19.78 -8.04
CA LEU A 10 14.65 20.01 -9.01
C LEU A 10 16.05 19.88 -8.40
N PRO A 11 16.37 20.45 -7.22
CA PRO A 11 17.71 20.31 -6.64
C PRO A 11 18.09 18.84 -6.41
N LEU A 12 17.14 18.03 -5.92
CA LEU A 12 17.36 16.61 -5.71
C LEU A 12 17.51 15.85 -7.04
N SER A 13 16.70 16.19 -8.04
CA SER A 13 16.80 15.60 -9.38
C SER A 13 18.15 15.93 -10.05
N GLU A 14 18.67 17.14 -9.89
CA GLU A 14 19.99 17.48 -10.43
C GLU A 14 21.11 16.64 -9.78
N ILE A 15 21.01 16.36 -8.48
CA ILE A 15 21.97 15.50 -7.79
C ILE A 15 21.87 14.06 -8.30
N LEU A 16 20.66 13.52 -8.42
CA LEU A 16 20.42 12.10 -8.70
C LEU A 16 20.49 11.73 -10.18
N LEU A 17 19.89 12.55 -11.06
CA LEU A 17 19.64 12.20 -12.47
C LEU A 17 20.64 12.83 -13.43
N LYS A 18 21.15 14.04 -13.15
CA LYS A 18 22.11 14.73 -14.03
C LYS A 18 23.36 13.89 -14.34
N PRO A 19 23.97 13.15 -13.39
CA PRO A 19 25.15 12.32 -13.68
C PRO A 19 24.90 11.21 -14.71
N VAL A 20 23.66 10.77 -14.87
CA VAL A 20 23.26 9.66 -15.74
C VAL A 20 22.31 10.07 -16.87
N ALA A 21 22.01 11.36 -17.02
CA ALA A 21 20.97 11.86 -17.93
C ALA A 21 21.14 11.39 -19.38
N SER A 22 22.38 11.32 -19.88
CA SER A 22 22.69 10.84 -21.23
C SER A 22 22.41 9.34 -21.44
N GLN A 23 22.23 8.57 -20.38
CA GLN A 23 22.05 7.11 -20.42
C GLN A 23 20.58 6.68 -20.29
N LEU A 24 19.71 7.56 -19.78
CA LEU A 24 18.31 7.25 -19.46
C LEU A 24 17.49 6.94 -20.72
N GLY A 25 17.63 7.75 -21.77
CA GLY A 25 16.85 7.60 -23.02
C GLY A 25 15.34 7.54 -22.75
N ASN A 26 14.61 6.64 -23.42
CA ASN A 26 13.19 6.35 -23.14
C ASN A 26 13.02 4.94 -22.53
N LYS A 27 13.92 4.56 -21.61
CA LYS A 27 13.92 3.20 -21.03
C LYS A 27 13.07 3.13 -19.76
N ARG A 28 12.62 1.92 -19.41
CA ARG A 28 12.18 1.60 -18.04
C ARG A 28 13.37 1.79 -17.09
N LEU A 29 13.17 2.53 -16.02
CA LEU A 29 14.17 2.77 -14.99
C LEU A 29 13.90 1.85 -13.80
N LEU A 30 14.83 0.95 -13.54
CA LEU A 30 14.89 0.18 -12.31
C LEU A 30 15.72 0.95 -11.29
N ILE A 31 15.08 1.37 -10.20
CA ILE A 31 15.72 2.13 -9.14
C ILE A 31 15.99 1.22 -7.94
N VAL A 32 17.26 1.11 -7.57
CA VAL A 32 17.70 0.39 -6.37
C VAL A 32 18.28 1.42 -5.42
N GLY A 33 17.43 1.95 -4.55
CA GLY A 33 17.81 2.98 -3.58
C GLY A 33 18.45 2.39 -2.34
N ASP A 34 19.37 3.13 -1.72
CA ASP A 34 19.88 2.82 -0.38
C ASP A 34 19.29 3.76 0.67
N GLY A 35 18.97 3.22 1.85
CA GLY A 35 18.38 3.96 2.98
C GLY A 35 17.23 4.89 2.58
N VAL A 36 17.41 6.19 2.82
CA VAL A 36 16.38 7.22 2.58
C VAL A 36 15.98 7.35 1.10
N LEU A 37 16.82 6.91 0.15
CA LEU A 37 16.50 6.96 -1.27
C LEU A 37 15.33 6.04 -1.64
N GLN A 38 15.02 5.04 -0.81
CA GLN A 38 13.86 4.15 -1.01
C GLN A 38 12.52 4.85 -0.75
N TYR A 39 12.54 6.03 -0.13
CA TYR A 39 11.35 6.85 0.14
C TYR A 39 11.17 7.98 -0.88
N ILE A 40 12.09 8.13 -1.84
CA ILE A 40 12.01 9.18 -2.84
C ILE A 40 11.00 8.77 -3.92
N PRO A 41 9.99 9.60 -4.22
CA PRO A 41 9.06 9.35 -5.32
C PRO A 41 9.74 9.69 -6.65
N PHE A 42 10.60 8.80 -7.16
CA PHE A 42 11.34 9.01 -8.42
C PHE A 42 10.43 9.37 -9.59
N ALA A 43 9.21 8.83 -9.63
CA ALA A 43 8.19 9.18 -10.63
C ALA A 43 7.87 10.68 -10.69
N ALA A 44 7.93 11.38 -9.55
CA ALA A 44 7.64 12.81 -9.44
C ALA A 44 8.87 13.73 -9.51
N LEU A 45 10.09 13.18 -9.52
CA LEU A 45 11.27 14.01 -9.72
C LEU A 45 11.17 14.72 -11.08
N PRO A 46 11.44 16.02 -11.15
CA PRO A 46 11.43 16.73 -12.43
C PRO A 46 12.58 16.24 -13.30
N ILE A 47 12.36 16.15 -14.60
CA ILE A 47 13.47 15.95 -15.55
C ILE A 47 14.36 17.20 -15.48
N PRO A 48 15.70 17.08 -15.29
CA PRO A 48 16.55 18.25 -15.08
C PRO A 48 16.47 19.31 -16.19
N SER A 49 16.25 18.91 -17.44
CA SER A 49 16.07 19.81 -18.59
C SER A 49 14.64 20.36 -18.73
N GLN A 50 13.67 19.81 -18.00
CA GLN A 50 12.25 20.19 -18.04
C GLN A 50 11.69 20.26 -16.61
N PRO A 51 11.95 21.35 -15.86
CA PRO A 51 11.65 21.44 -14.42
C PRO A 51 10.18 21.22 -14.01
N ASN A 52 9.23 21.35 -14.95
CA ASN A 52 7.80 21.14 -14.71
C ASN A 52 7.30 19.76 -15.16
N THR A 53 8.15 18.97 -15.80
CA THR A 53 7.80 17.64 -16.35
C THR A 53 8.33 16.57 -15.40
N PRO A 54 7.46 15.75 -14.78
CA PRO A 54 7.91 14.66 -13.92
C PRO A 54 8.52 13.52 -14.73
N LEU A 55 9.48 12.80 -14.15
CA LEU A 55 10.24 11.71 -14.77
C LEU A 55 9.34 10.60 -15.35
N LEU A 56 8.23 10.33 -14.67
CA LEU A 56 7.09 9.51 -15.10
C LEU A 56 6.66 9.74 -16.56
N VAL A 57 6.77 10.97 -17.09
CA VAL A 57 6.32 11.31 -18.45
C VAL A 57 7.15 10.60 -19.53
N GLU A 58 8.44 10.38 -19.28
CA GLU A 58 9.35 9.76 -20.25
C GLU A 58 9.68 8.31 -19.88
N HIS A 59 9.46 7.93 -18.62
CA HIS A 59 9.92 6.65 -18.09
C HIS A 59 8.84 5.88 -17.34
N GLU A 60 8.90 4.56 -17.49
CA GLU A 60 8.33 3.63 -16.52
C GLU A 60 9.30 3.51 -15.35
N ILE A 61 8.80 3.68 -14.12
CA ILE A 61 9.61 3.64 -12.91
C ILE A 61 9.24 2.40 -12.10
N VAL A 62 10.24 1.60 -11.76
CA VAL A 62 10.10 0.44 -10.87
C VAL A 62 11.17 0.54 -9.81
N THR A 63 10.84 0.32 -8.55
CA THR A 63 11.84 0.22 -7.49
C THR A 63 12.09 -1.24 -7.14
N ALA A 64 13.30 -1.55 -6.67
CA ALA A 64 13.58 -2.85 -6.08
C ALA A 64 14.46 -2.68 -4.83
N PRO A 65 14.19 -3.45 -3.77
CA PRO A 65 15.00 -3.38 -2.55
C PRO A 65 16.41 -3.95 -2.74
N SER A 66 16.59 -4.86 -3.71
CA SER A 66 17.88 -5.42 -4.12
C SER A 66 17.72 -6.21 -5.43
N ILE A 67 18.71 -6.15 -6.33
CA ILE A 67 18.72 -6.96 -7.56
C ILE A 67 18.91 -8.44 -7.25
N SER A 68 19.78 -8.77 -6.28
CA SER A 68 20.05 -10.16 -5.92
C SER A 68 18.82 -10.84 -5.31
N THR A 69 18.03 -10.11 -4.52
CA THR A 69 16.78 -10.66 -3.96
C THR A 69 15.76 -10.94 -5.05
N ILE A 70 15.65 -10.08 -6.08
CA ILE A 70 14.78 -10.36 -7.23
C ILE A 70 15.28 -11.56 -8.04
N ALA A 71 16.59 -11.74 -8.19
CA ALA A 71 17.14 -12.90 -8.89
C ALA A 71 16.77 -14.21 -8.18
N ILE A 72 16.97 -14.27 -6.86
CA ILE A 72 16.57 -15.42 -6.03
C ILE A 72 15.05 -15.64 -6.09
N GLN A 73 14.28 -14.56 -5.97
CA GLN A 73 12.82 -14.63 -6.06
C GLN A 73 12.37 -15.20 -7.40
N ARG A 74 13.00 -14.81 -8.52
CA ARG A 74 12.67 -15.36 -9.84
C ARG A 74 12.87 -16.87 -9.89
N GLU A 75 13.97 -17.38 -9.33
CA GLU A 75 14.21 -18.83 -9.26
C GLU A 75 13.13 -19.55 -8.44
N GLN A 76 12.76 -18.99 -7.28
CA GLN A 76 11.69 -19.54 -6.45
C GLN A 76 10.32 -19.51 -7.16
N LEU A 77 10.06 -18.47 -7.96
CA LEU A 77 8.81 -18.30 -8.69
C LEU A 77 8.75 -19.07 -10.02
N GLN A 78 9.82 -19.72 -10.49
CA GLN A 78 9.81 -20.47 -11.76
C GLN A 78 8.80 -21.63 -11.76
N ASN A 79 8.62 -22.28 -10.61
CA ASN A 79 7.70 -23.41 -10.44
C ASN A 79 6.39 -22.99 -9.77
N ARG A 80 6.05 -21.70 -9.82
CA ARG A 80 4.85 -21.18 -9.15
C ARG A 80 3.59 -21.80 -9.78
N PRO A 81 2.68 -22.36 -8.97
CA PRO A 81 1.41 -22.87 -9.48
C PRO A 81 0.59 -21.73 -10.08
N THR A 82 -0.11 -22.01 -11.18
CA THR A 82 -1.06 -21.07 -11.76
C THR A 82 -2.23 -20.92 -10.80
N VAL A 83 -2.36 -19.74 -10.21
CA VAL A 83 -3.44 -19.42 -9.27
C VAL A 83 -4.75 -19.17 -10.01
N ALA A 84 -5.83 -19.77 -9.51
CA ALA A 84 -7.11 -19.89 -10.21
C ALA A 84 -8.00 -18.64 -10.11
N LYS A 85 -7.83 -17.83 -9.06
CA LYS A 85 -8.68 -16.66 -8.79
C LYS A 85 -7.93 -15.36 -9.05
N THR A 86 -8.68 -14.31 -9.32
CA THR A 86 -8.15 -13.06 -9.87
C THR A 86 -7.76 -12.08 -8.77
N VAL A 87 -8.70 -11.72 -7.89
CA VAL A 87 -8.45 -10.66 -6.88
C VAL A 87 -9.10 -10.96 -5.54
N ALA A 88 -8.36 -10.73 -4.46
CA ALA A 88 -8.88 -10.65 -3.10
C ALA A 88 -8.70 -9.22 -2.59
N VAL A 89 -9.78 -8.62 -2.07
CA VAL A 89 -9.77 -7.25 -1.55
C VAL A 89 -10.21 -7.25 -0.10
N LEU A 90 -9.35 -6.73 0.79
CA LEU A 90 -9.64 -6.45 2.19
C LEU A 90 -9.67 -4.93 2.38
N ALA A 91 -10.82 -4.38 2.77
CA ALA A 91 -11.00 -2.93 2.79
C ALA A 91 -12.04 -2.44 3.81
N ASP A 92 -12.05 -1.14 4.07
CA ASP A 92 -12.95 -0.44 5.01
C ASP A 92 -13.11 -1.15 6.37
N PRO A 93 -12.03 -1.52 7.08
CA PRO A 93 -12.14 -2.17 8.37
C PRO A 93 -12.74 -1.26 9.45
N VAL A 94 -13.11 -1.86 10.59
CA VAL A 94 -13.73 -1.18 11.73
C VAL A 94 -12.70 -0.96 12.84
N PHE A 95 -12.39 0.31 13.11
CA PHE A 95 -11.34 0.70 14.07
C PHE A 95 -11.84 1.22 15.42
N SER A 96 -13.14 1.41 15.59
CA SER A 96 -13.70 2.09 16.77
C SER A 96 -15.03 1.47 17.20
N LEU A 97 -15.28 1.42 18.52
CA LEU A 97 -16.60 1.05 19.06
C LEU A 97 -17.68 2.08 18.73
N ASN A 98 -17.29 3.29 18.33
CA ASN A 98 -18.21 4.37 17.92
C ASN A 98 -18.61 4.29 16.46
N ASP A 99 -18.05 3.33 15.72
CA ASP A 99 -18.44 3.10 14.34
C ASP A 99 -19.91 2.68 14.28
N PHE A 100 -20.67 3.27 13.36
CA PHE A 100 -22.10 3.01 13.19
C PHE A 100 -22.39 1.56 12.77
N ARG A 101 -21.38 0.83 12.28
CA ARG A 101 -21.49 -0.58 11.89
C ARG A 101 -21.50 -1.54 13.09
N VAL A 102 -21.08 -1.10 14.27
CA VAL A 102 -21.01 -1.94 15.48
C VAL A 102 -22.40 -2.05 16.13
N THR A 103 -22.88 -3.28 16.32
CA THR A 103 -24.17 -3.52 16.98
C THR A 103 -24.00 -3.56 18.49
N ARG A 104 -24.45 -2.51 19.19
CA ARG A 104 -24.36 -2.45 20.67
C ARG A 104 -25.58 -3.09 21.32
N ASN A 105 -25.37 -4.19 22.05
CA ASN A 105 -26.40 -4.84 22.86
C ASN A 105 -26.37 -4.43 24.36
N ALA A 106 -25.60 -3.40 24.77
CA ALA A 106 -25.42 -3.05 26.19
C ALA A 106 -25.49 -1.52 26.47
N PRO A 107 -25.92 -1.10 27.68
CA PRO A 107 -26.29 0.28 27.97
C PRO A 107 -25.09 1.25 28.06
N GLN A 108 -25.41 2.51 27.75
CA GLN A 108 -24.53 3.66 27.57
C GLN A 108 -23.55 3.89 28.73
N GLN A 109 -22.28 3.48 28.55
CA GLN A 109 -21.15 4.15 29.19
C GLN A 109 -20.49 5.11 28.19
N ASN A 110 -19.85 6.17 28.69
CA ASN A 110 -19.28 7.23 27.86
C ASN A 110 -18.39 6.63 26.75
N PRO A 111 -18.76 6.79 25.45
CA PRO A 111 -18.14 6.01 24.39
C PRO A 111 -16.66 6.34 24.14
N GLN A 112 -16.24 7.57 24.46
CA GLN A 112 -14.84 7.99 24.38
C GLN A 112 -13.96 7.30 25.43
N THR A 113 -14.46 7.11 26.64
CA THR A 113 -13.72 6.43 27.72
C THR A 113 -13.56 4.95 27.42
N LEU A 114 -14.59 4.30 26.87
CA LEU A 114 -14.55 2.91 26.45
C LEU A 114 -13.57 2.69 25.28
N ASN A 115 -13.58 3.57 24.27
CA ASN A 115 -12.62 3.49 23.17
C ASN A 115 -11.19 3.65 23.67
N ASN A 116 -10.90 4.69 24.47
CA ASN A 116 -9.56 4.90 24.99
C ASN A 116 -9.10 3.73 25.88
N LEU A 117 -9.98 3.17 26.71
CA LEU A 117 -9.64 2.02 27.56
C LEU A 117 -9.45 0.74 26.74
N ALA A 118 -10.29 0.48 25.74
CA ALA A 118 -10.18 -0.69 24.87
C ALA A 118 -8.94 -0.61 23.98
N LEU A 119 -8.69 0.54 23.34
CA LEU A 119 -7.47 0.80 22.56
C LEU A 119 -6.21 0.79 23.43
N THR A 120 -6.25 1.32 24.65
CA THR A 120 -5.10 1.27 25.58
C THR A 120 -4.82 -0.16 26.04
N ARG A 121 -5.86 -0.96 26.33
CA ARG A 121 -5.70 -2.38 26.67
C ARG A 121 -5.20 -3.19 25.47
N ALA A 122 -5.74 -2.95 24.28
CA ALA A 122 -5.26 -3.57 23.05
C ALA A 122 -3.79 -3.18 22.78
N ALA A 123 -3.46 -1.88 22.83
CA ALA A 123 -2.08 -1.41 22.66
C ALA A 123 -1.11 -2.05 23.66
N ARG A 124 -1.48 -2.11 24.96
CA ARG A 124 -0.66 -2.79 26.00
C ARG A 124 -0.53 -4.29 25.76
N ASN A 125 -1.61 -4.98 25.40
CA ASN A 125 -1.59 -6.42 25.15
C ASN A 125 -0.84 -6.77 23.86
N LEU A 126 -0.73 -5.83 22.92
CA LEU A 126 -0.13 -6.02 21.60
C LEU A 126 1.28 -5.40 21.48
N GLY A 127 1.87 -4.92 22.59
CA GLY A 127 3.23 -4.36 22.61
C GLY A 127 3.39 -3.02 21.89
N ILE A 128 2.30 -2.37 21.50
CA ILE A 128 2.31 -1.04 20.89
C ILE A 128 2.45 -0.04 22.04
N GLY A 129 3.61 0.61 22.16
CA GLY A 129 3.97 1.50 23.27
C GLY A 129 2.94 2.60 23.59
N GLU A 130 3.15 3.32 24.70
CA GLU A 130 2.24 4.35 25.20
C GLU A 130 1.94 5.43 24.15
N GLY A 131 0.80 5.28 23.48
CA GLY A 131 0.37 6.14 22.39
C GLY A 131 -0.59 5.40 21.47
N ALA A 132 -1.69 4.87 22.01
CA ALA A 132 -2.71 4.20 21.22
C ALA A 132 -3.26 5.17 20.16
N LYS A 133 -2.69 5.06 18.95
CA LYS A 133 -3.07 5.88 17.82
C LYS A 133 -4.50 5.54 17.49
N THR A 134 -5.39 6.52 17.57
CA THR A 134 -6.78 6.32 17.17
C THR A 134 -6.84 6.32 15.65
N TYR A 135 -7.22 5.19 15.06
CA TYR A 135 -7.44 5.09 13.63
C TYR A 135 -8.87 5.55 13.31
N SER A 136 -8.98 6.51 12.39
CA SER A 136 -10.27 6.92 11.84
C SER A 136 -10.63 6.06 10.63
N ARG A 137 -11.92 5.91 10.36
CA ARG A 137 -12.41 5.28 9.12
C ARG A 137 -11.87 6.03 7.90
N LEU A 138 -11.52 5.28 6.86
CA LEU A 138 -11.14 5.79 5.53
C LEU A 138 -12.29 5.46 4.57
N GLU A 139 -13.26 6.37 4.46
CA GLU A 139 -14.56 6.09 3.83
C GLU A 139 -14.42 5.64 2.38
N TYR A 140 -13.46 6.21 1.65
CA TYR A 140 -13.26 5.91 0.23
C TYR A 140 -12.60 4.55 -0.02
N THR A 141 -12.04 3.88 0.99
CA THR A 141 -11.50 2.51 0.82
C THR A 141 -12.60 1.49 0.48
N ARG A 142 -13.84 1.75 0.92
CA ARG A 142 -15.02 0.98 0.48
C ARG A 142 -15.30 1.17 -1.00
N THR A 143 -15.31 2.42 -1.45
CA THR A 143 -15.58 2.77 -2.85
C THR A 143 -14.51 2.12 -3.76
N GLU A 144 -13.25 2.25 -3.38
CA GLU A 144 -12.11 1.60 -4.03
C GLU A 144 -12.33 0.08 -4.16
N ALA A 145 -12.69 -0.59 -3.07
CA ALA A 145 -12.91 -2.03 -3.09
C ALA A 145 -14.11 -2.45 -3.96
N GLU A 146 -15.22 -1.72 -3.87
CA GLU A 146 -16.42 -1.99 -4.66
C GLU A 146 -16.15 -1.81 -6.16
N GLU A 147 -15.39 -0.78 -6.55
CA GLU A 147 -14.98 -0.54 -7.93
C GLU A 147 -14.05 -1.64 -8.48
N ILE A 148 -13.07 -2.10 -7.68
CA ILE A 148 -12.16 -3.19 -8.08
C ILE A 148 -12.94 -4.49 -8.25
N ILE A 149 -13.77 -4.84 -7.27
CA ILE A 149 -14.53 -6.09 -7.25
C ILE A 149 -15.52 -6.13 -8.42
N ALA A 150 -16.14 -5.01 -8.79
CA ALA A 150 -17.05 -4.92 -9.93
C ALA A 150 -16.42 -5.29 -11.28
N LEU A 151 -15.09 -5.25 -11.41
CA LEU A 151 -14.37 -5.60 -12.64
C LEU A 151 -14.15 -7.10 -12.81
N VAL A 152 -14.44 -7.91 -11.78
CA VAL A 152 -14.12 -9.34 -11.74
C VAL A 152 -15.40 -10.16 -11.51
N PRO A 153 -15.56 -11.33 -12.16
CA PRO A 153 -16.66 -12.25 -11.88
C PRO A 153 -16.66 -12.76 -10.43
N GLU A 154 -17.85 -13.05 -9.88
CA GLU A 154 -18.02 -13.48 -8.48
C GLU A 154 -17.20 -14.71 -8.08
N ASN A 155 -17.08 -15.69 -8.98
CA ASN A 155 -16.31 -16.91 -8.72
C ASN A 155 -14.79 -16.72 -8.75
N GLN A 156 -14.30 -15.54 -9.13
CA GLN A 156 -12.87 -15.21 -9.21
C GLN A 156 -12.45 -14.12 -8.21
N ARG A 157 -13.36 -13.68 -7.34
CA ARG A 157 -13.11 -12.56 -6.42
C ARG A 157 -13.42 -12.90 -4.96
N LEU A 158 -12.68 -12.30 -4.05
CA LEU A 158 -13.02 -12.21 -2.64
C LEU A 158 -13.17 -10.75 -2.26
N GLN A 159 -14.28 -10.41 -1.63
CA GLN A 159 -14.51 -9.12 -1.01
C GLN A 159 -14.69 -9.31 0.49
N ALA A 160 -13.79 -8.73 1.27
CA ALA A 160 -13.81 -8.73 2.73
C ALA A 160 -13.86 -7.27 3.19
N LEU A 161 -15.05 -6.83 3.62
CA LEU A 161 -15.31 -5.47 4.08
C LEU A 161 -15.67 -5.45 5.57
N ASP A 162 -15.58 -4.28 6.18
CA ASP A 162 -15.98 -4.07 7.58
C ASP A 162 -15.27 -5.09 8.49
N PHE A 163 -16.04 -5.79 9.32
CA PHE A 163 -15.59 -6.84 10.23
C PHE A 163 -14.89 -8.02 9.52
N GLN A 164 -15.16 -8.27 8.24
CA GLN A 164 -14.50 -9.34 7.48
C GLN A 164 -13.11 -8.97 6.98
N ALA A 165 -12.79 -7.67 6.90
CA ALA A 165 -11.41 -7.20 6.72
C ALA A 165 -10.65 -7.40 8.04
N SER A 166 -10.42 -8.65 8.43
CA SER A 166 -9.87 -9.07 9.72
C SER A 166 -8.51 -9.76 9.57
N LEU A 167 -7.77 -9.86 10.68
CA LEU A 167 -6.51 -10.58 10.72
C LEU A 167 -6.67 -12.05 10.34
N GLU A 168 -7.77 -12.69 10.74
CA GLU A 168 -8.10 -14.06 10.34
C GLU A 168 -8.20 -14.19 8.82
N GLN A 169 -8.95 -13.28 8.16
CA GLN A 169 -9.10 -13.30 6.71
C GLN A 169 -7.78 -13.01 5.98
N ALA A 170 -6.96 -12.10 6.53
CA ALA A 170 -5.65 -11.76 5.98
C ALA A 170 -4.61 -12.88 6.12
N LYS A 171 -4.80 -13.80 7.08
CA LYS A 171 -3.95 -14.99 7.30
C LYS A 171 -4.53 -16.26 6.69
N ASN A 172 -5.70 -16.17 6.06
CA ASN A 172 -6.37 -17.34 5.51
C ASN A 172 -5.54 -17.93 4.36
N PRO A 173 -5.17 -19.23 4.42
CA PRO A 173 -4.39 -19.90 3.36
C PRO A 173 -5.03 -19.82 1.98
N ASN A 174 -6.36 -19.65 1.88
CA ASN A 174 -7.07 -19.49 0.61
C ASN A 174 -6.68 -18.21 -0.14
N LEU A 175 -6.05 -17.23 0.53
CA LEU A 175 -5.46 -16.07 -0.17
C LEU A 175 -4.36 -16.49 -1.16
N SER A 176 -3.73 -17.65 -0.96
CA SER A 176 -2.76 -18.20 -1.90
C SER A 176 -3.35 -18.55 -3.27
N GLU A 177 -4.68 -18.59 -3.41
CA GLU A 177 -5.37 -18.87 -4.68
C GLU A 177 -5.56 -17.65 -5.58
N TYR A 178 -5.22 -16.44 -5.10
CA TYR A 178 -5.48 -15.19 -5.80
C TYR A 178 -4.22 -14.60 -6.46
N GLN A 179 -4.37 -14.15 -7.70
CA GLN A 179 -3.30 -13.44 -8.43
C GLN A 179 -3.00 -12.07 -7.84
N ILE A 180 -4.01 -11.40 -7.30
CA ILE A 180 -3.87 -10.08 -6.70
C ILE A 180 -4.46 -10.08 -5.29
N VAL A 181 -3.70 -9.59 -4.31
CA VAL A 181 -4.20 -9.34 -2.95
C VAL A 181 -4.10 -7.85 -2.66
N HIS A 182 -5.22 -7.23 -2.35
CA HIS A 182 -5.34 -5.79 -2.15
C HIS A 182 -5.77 -5.49 -0.72
N PHE A 183 -5.05 -4.60 -0.07
CA PHE A 183 -5.35 -4.08 1.26
C PHE A 183 -5.60 -2.56 1.18
N ALA A 184 -6.83 -2.11 1.39
CA ALA A 184 -7.21 -0.70 1.46
C ALA A 184 -7.55 -0.32 2.91
N THR A 185 -6.55 0.15 3.65
CA THR A 185 -6.66 0.37 5.11
C THR A 185 -5.55 1.31 5.64
N HIS A 186 -5.28 1.34 6.95
CA HIS A 186 -4.11 2.03 7.50
C HIS A 186 -2.87 1.13 7.50
N GLY A 187 -1.72 1.72 7.23
CA GLY A 187 -0.41 1.14 7.47
C GLY A 187 0.15 1.59 8.81
N LEU A 188 0.81 0.68 9.51
CA LEU A 188 1.58 0.95 10.72
C LEU A 188 3.06 0.81 10.37
N LEU A 189 3.82 1.89 10.51
CA LEU A 189 5.27 1.86 10.41
C LEU A 189 5.87 2.21 11.77
N ASP A 190 6.62 1.26 12.34
CA ASP A 190 7.36 1.44 13.57
C ASP A 190 8.86 1.46 13.24
N SER A 191 9.50 2.62 13.41
CA SER A 191 10.93 2.80 13.15
C SER A 191 11.83 2.36 14.30
N VAL A 192 11.25 2.12 15.48
CA VAL A 192 11.97 1.63 16.67
C VAL A 192 11.96 0.11 16.70
N ASN A 193 10.80 -0.50 16.39
CA ASN A 193 10.57 -1.94 16.33
C ASN A 193 10.02 -2.32 14.95
N PRO A 194 10.86 -2.40 13.90
CA PRO A 194 10.42 -2.67 12.53
C PRO A 194 9.54 -3.92 12.36
N GLU A 195 9.70 -4.93 13.21
CA GLU A 195 8.89 -6.16 13.24
C GLU A 195 7.42 -5.94 13.60
N LEU A 196 7.09 -4.83 14.28
CA LEU A 196 5.73 -4.42 14.59
C LEU A 196 5.07 -3.64 13.45
N SER A 197 5.81 -3.29 12.40
CA SER A 197 5.26 -2.68 11.20
C SER A 197 4.30 -3.63 10.48
N GLY A 198 3.24 -3.11 9.87
CA GLY A 198 2.22 -3.94 9.24
C GLY A 198 1.05 -3.16 8.66
N VAL A 199 -0.05 -3.87 8.43
CA VAL A 199 -1.35 -3.27 8.07
C VAL A 199 -2.36 -3.45 9.20
N VAL A 200 -3.21 -2.45 9.39
CA VAL A 200 -4.25 -2.44 10.41
C VAL A 200 -5.55 -2.90 9.79
N LEU A 201 -6.18 -3.90 10.37
CA LEU A 201 -7.45 -4.49 9.95
C LEU A 201 -8.49 -4.21 11.04
N SER A 202 -9.66 -4.83 10.97
CA SER A 202 -10.72 -4.63 11.95
C SER A 202 -10.21 -4.92 13.36
N LEU A 203 -10.36 -3.92 14.24
CA LEU A 203 -9.95 -3.97 15.65
C LEU A 203 -11.11 -4.40 16.56
N PHE A 204 -12.30 -4.54 15.99
CA PHE A 204 -13.51 -4.94 16.69
C PHE A 204 -14.31 -5.87 15.80
N ASN A 205 -15.05 -6.80 16.39
CA ASN A 205 -16.07 -7.57 15.70
C ASN A 205 -17.45 -6.89 15.74
N GLN A 206 -18.44 -7.52 15.11
CA GLN A 206 -19.80 -6.98 14.99
C GLN A 206 -20.48 -6.74 16.35
N GLN A 207 -20.12 -7.52 17.37
CA GLN A 207 -20.62 -7.39 18.75
C GLN A 207 -19.87 -6.32 19.56
N GLY A 208 -18.89 -5.64 18.97
CA GLY A 208 -18.07 -4.63 19.63
C GLY A 208 -17.04 -5.21 20.60
N GLN A 209 -16.67 -6.48 20.45
CA GLN A 209 -15.55 -7.07 21.19
C GLN A 209 -14.25 -6.71 20.47
N ALA A 210 -13.22 -6.35 21.24
CA ALA A 210 -11.91 -6.01 20.67
C ALA A 210 -11.20 -7.26 20.15
N GLU A 211 -10.57 -7.15 18.99
CA GLU A 211 -9.79 -8.20 18.33
C GLU A 211 -8.40 -7.68 17.92
N ASP A 212 -7.43 -8.59 17.78
CA ASP A 212 -6.15 -8.22 17.18
C ASP A 212 -6.31 -8.07 15.67
N GLY A 213 -6.31 -6.82 15.21
CA GLY A 213 -6.40 -6.50 13.78
C GLY A 213 -5.06 -6.19 13.13
N PHE A 214 -3.91 -6.41 13.78
CA PHE A 214 -2.63 -6.02 13.19
C PHE A 214 -1.98 -7.19 12.46
N LEU A 215 -1.92 -7.13 11.13
CA LEU A 215 -1.11 -8.03 10.32
C LEU A 215 0.32 -7.49 10.30
N ARG A 216 1.14 -7.97 11.23
CA ARG A 216 2.51 -7.50 11.45
C ARG A 216 3.50 -8.18 10.52
N LEU A 217 4.71 -7.67 10.44
CA LEU A 217 5.77 -8.20 9.59
C LEU A 217 6.06 -9.69 9.87
N GLN A 218 6.06 -10.10 11.13
CA GLN A 218 6.20 -11.51 11.52
C GLN A 218 5.06 -12.40 10.98
N ASP A 219 3.83 -11.89 10.91
CA ASP A 219 2.71 -12.63 10.32
C ASP A 219 2.90 -12.72 8.80
N ILE A 220 3.28 -11.60 8.17
CA ILE A 220 3.51 -11.49 6.73
C ILE A 220 4.58 -12.49 6.28
N PHE A 221 5.69 -12.63 7.00
CA PHE A 221 6.76 -13.59 6.69
C PHE A 221 6.32 -15.06 6.73
N ASN A 222 5.24 -15.36 7.45
CA ASN A 222 4.67 -16.70 7.55
C ASN A 222 3.52 -16.95 6.58
N LEU A 223 3.14 -15.96 5.76
CA LEU A 223 2.13 -16.14 4.73
C LEU A 223 2.69 -16.92 3.54
N ASN A 224 1.80 -17.62 2.84
CA ASN A 224 2.05 -18.14 1.51
C ASN A 224 1.16 -17.37 0.53
N LEU A 225 1.74 -16.36 -0.11
CA LEU A 225 1.09 -15.51 -1.11
C LEU A 225 1.89 -15.58 -2.41
N PRO A 226 1.76 -16.67 -3.19
CA PRO A 226 2.27 -16.70 -4.55
C PRO A 226 1.33 -15.83 -5.40
N ALA A 227 1.34 -14.53 -5.17
CA ALA A 227 0.55 -13.50 -5.82
C ALA A 227 1.40 -12.80 -6.87
N GLU A 228 0.78 -12.41 -7.97
CA GLU A 228 1.44 -11.61 -9.01
C GLU A 228 1.59 -10.15 -8.57
N LEU A 229 0.69 -9.71 -7.69
CA LEU A 229 0.66 -8.37 -7.16
C LEU A 229 0.06 -8.37 -5.75
N VAL A 230 0.76 -7.77 -4.80
CA VAL A 230 0.15 -7.28 -3.56
C VAL A 230 0.03 -5.77 -3.65
N VAL A 231 -1.11 -5.22 -3.28
CA VAL A 231 -1.32 -3.77 -3.24
C VAL A 231 -1.61 -3.36 -1.81
N LEU A 232 -0.75 -2.51 -1.28
CA LEU A 232 -0.90 -1.86 0.01
C LEU A 232 -1.38 -0.44 -0.25
N SER A 233 -2.68 -0.30 -0.44
CA SER A 233 -3.40 0.98 -0.47
C SER A 233 -3.56 1.49 0.97
N ALA A 234 -2.41 1.65 1.64
CA ALA A 234 -2.33 1.80 3.07
C ALA A 234 -1.56 3.05 3.50
N CYS A 235 -2.28 4.02 4.07
CA CYS A 235 -1.70 5.27 4.58
C CYS A 235 -0.61 4.98 5.62
N GLN A 236 0.62 5.47 5.41
CA GLN A 236 1.69 5.32 6.39
C GLN A 236 1.41 6.18 7.62
N THR A 237 0.99 5.57 8.71
CA THR A 237 0.91 6.23 10.01
C THR A 237 2.16 5.89 10.82
N GLY A 238 3.13 6.80 10.93
CA GLY A 238 4.32 6.53 11.76
C GLY A 238 5.66 7.16 11.37
N LEU A 239 5.72 7.98 10.31
CA LEU A 239 6.95 8.71 9.96
C LEU A 239 7.24 9.81 11.01
N GLY A 240 7.82 9.41 12.15
CA GLY A 240 8.52 10.29 13.09
C GLY A 240 10.00 10.42 12.72
N LYS A 241 10.66 11.45 13.27
CA LYS A 241 12.03 11.93 12.95
C LYS A 241 13.03 10.81 12.63
N GLU A 242 13.74 10.99 11.50
CA GLU A 242 14.94 10.23 11.10
C GLU A 242 14.71 8.71 11.04
N THR A 243 13.89 8.26 10.08
CA THR A 243 13.71 6.84 9.82
C THR A 243 14.96 6.25 9.18
N LYS A 244 15.63 5.34 9.88
CA LYS A 244 16.35 4.24 9.21
C LYS A 244 15.32 3.57 8.33
N GLY A 245 15.58 3.45 7.04
CA GLY A 245 14.60 3.04 6.04
C GLY A 245 14.12 1.59 6.15
N GLU A 246 14.06 0.99 7.34
CA GLU A 246 13.85 -0.43 7.56
C GLU A 246 12.36 -0.80 7.62
N GLY A 247 11.46 0.10 8.04
CA GLY A 247 10.03 -0.23 8.23
C GLY A 247 9.26 -0.50 6.92
N LEU A 248 9.26 0.47 5.99
CA LEU A 248 8.59 0.33 4.68
C LEU A 248 9.22 -0.81 3.87
N VAL A 249 10.54 -0.86 3.93
CA VAL A 249 11.36 -1.87 3.26
C VAL A 249 11.12 -3.23 3.88
N GLY A 250 10.91 -3.31 5.19
CA GLY A 250 10.52 -4.50 5.92
C GLY A 250 9.19 -5.06 5.43
N ILE A 251 8.12 -4.24 5.41
CA ILE A 251 6.80 -4.70 4.94
C ILE A 251 6.84 -5.18 3.48
N THR A 252 7.42 -4.38 2.58
CA THR A 252 7.49 -4.73 1.16
C THR A 252 8.31 -6.01 0.94
N ARG A 253 9.48 -6.14 1.61
CA ARG A 253 10.27 -7.37 1.60
C ARG A 253 9.52 -8.55 2.21
N GLY A 254 8.74 -8.33 3.26
CA GLY A 254 7.90 -9.36 3.89
C GLY A 254 6.93 -9.98 2.89
N PHE A 255 6.17 -9.15 2.16
CA PHE A 255 5.24 -9.66 1.15
C PHE A 255 5.96 -10.31 -0.03
N MET A 256 7.12 -9.79 -0.44
CA MET A 256 7.94 -10.42 -1.46
C MET A 256 8.46 -11.80 -1.02
N TYR A 257 8.85 -11.93 0.26
CA TYR A 257 9.28 -13.19 0.86
C TYR A 257 8.11 -14.19 0.99
N ALA A 258 6.91 -13.69 1.28
CA ALA A 258 5.68 -14.49 1.24
C ALA A 258 5.34 -15.00 -0.17
N GLY A 259 6.02 -14.53 -1.22
CA GLY A 259 5.89 -15.01 -2.59
C GLY A 259 5.33 -14.00 -3.58
N ALA A 260 5.01 -12.76 -3.16
CA ALA A 260 4.47 -11.75 -4.05
C ALA A 260 5.54 -11.29 -5.05
N ARG A 261 5.27 -11.43 -6.37
CA ARG A 261 6.22 -10.99 -7.41
C ARG A 261 6.47 -9.49 -7.36
N ARG A 262 5.42 -8.72 -7.10
CA ARG A 262 5.43 -7.25 -7.01
C ARG A 262 4.56 -6.78 -5.87
N VAL A 263 4.94 -5.66 -5.27
CA VAL A 263 4.20 -4.98 -4.22
C VAL A 263 4.03 -3.51 -4.61
N VAL A 264 2.78 -3.04 -4.71
CA VAL A 264 2.47 -1.62 -4.81
C VAL A 264 2.27 -1.08 -3.41
N VAL A 265 2.91 0.04 -3.08
CA VAL A 265 2.83 0.64 -1.75
C VAL A 265 2.83 2.16 -1.84
N SER A 266 2.13 2.82 -0.93
CA SER A 266 2.24 4.26 -0.72
C SER A 266 3.44 4.64 0.15
N LEU A 267 4.18 5.66 -0.26
CA LEU A 267 5.35 6.24 0.40
C LEU A 267 4.99 7.21 1.53
N TRP A 268 3.77 7.75 1.54
CA TRP A 268 3.23 8.62 2.58
C TRP A 268 1.72 8.47 2.71
N SER A 269 1.15 9.07 3.76
CA SER A 269 -0.31 9.19 3.92
C SER A 269 -0.87 10.22 2.94
N VAL A 270 -1.82 9.78 2.12
CA VAL A 270 -2.47 10.56 1.06
C VAL A 270 -3.98 10.61 1.31
N ASN A 271 -4.68 11.56 0.68
CA ASN A 271 -6.13 11.66 0.76
C ASN A 271 -6.80 10.40 0.18
N ASP A 272 -7.68 9.77 0.94
CA ASP A 272 -8.35 8.51 0.59
C ASP A 272 -9.23 8.62 -0.67
N ALA A 273 -9.92 9.76 -0.88
CA ALA A 273 -10.68 9.97 -2.12
C ALA A 273 -9.79 9.98 -3.37
N SER A 274 -8.62 10.61 -3.30
CA SER A 274 -7.66 10.60 -4.41
C SER A 274 -7.02 9.22 -4.64
N THR A 275 -6.84 8.44 -3.57
CA THR A 275 -6.35 7.06 -3.66
C THR A 275 -7.36 6.16 -4.34
N SER A 276 -8.64 6.25 -3.95
CA SER A 276 -9.72 5.49 -4.60
C SER A 276 -9.77 5.76 -6.10
N GLU A 277 -9.64 7.03 -6.50
CA GLU A 277 -9.57 7.42 -7.91
C GLU A 277 -8.34 6.82 -8.63
N LEU A 278 -7.15 6.90 -8.01
CA LEU A 278 -5.92 6.31 -8.56
C LEU A 278 -6.09 4.81 -8.76
N MET A 279 -6.60 4.11 -7.74
CA MET A 279 -6.75 2.65 -7.74
C MET A 279 -7.80 2.19 -8.75
N SER A 280 -8.89 2.93 -8.89
CA SER A 280 -9.86 2.71 -9.97
C SER A 280 -9.17 2.71 -11.34
N ARG A 281 -8.42 3.78 -11.65
CA ARG A 281 -7.68 3.93 -12.91
C ARG A 281 -6.59 2.88 -13.09
N PHE A 282 -5.93 2.50 -12.00
CA PHE A 282 -4.88 1.48 -11.98
C PHE A 282 -5.42 0.08 -12.32
N TYR A 283 -6.56 -0.32 -11.72
CA TYR A 283 -7.09 -1.66 -11.87
C TYR A 283 -7.85 -1.88 -13.20
N GLN A 284 -8.45 -0.84 -13.78
CA GLN A 284 -9.19 -0.94 -15.06
C GLN A 284 -8.38 -1.65 -16.17
N PRO A 285 -7.18 -1.16 -16.58
CA PRO A 285 -6.41 -1.80 -17.64
C PRO A 285 -5.80 -3.15 -17.20
N ILE A 286 -5.53 -3.37 -15.92
CA ILE A 286 -5.03 -4.66 -15.43
C ILE A 286 -6.10 -5.74 -15.60
N LEU A 287 -7.32 -5.47 -15.12
CA LEU A 287 -8.37 -6.49 -15.03
C LEU A 287 -9.16 -6.65 -16.34
N LYS A 288 -9.26 -5.61 -17.18
CA LYS A 288 -9.96 -5.69 -18.47
C LYS A 288 -9.06 -6.06 -19.64
N GLU A 289 -7.82 -5.59 -19.64
CA GLU A 289 -6.90 -5.72 -20.78
C GLU A 289 -5.68 -6.61 -20.46
N GLY A 290 -5.48 -7.00 -19.20
CA GLY A 290 -4.32 -7.79 -18.79
C GLY A 290 -3.01 -7.00 -18.80
N LYS A 291 -3.06 -5.65 -18.72
CA LYS A 291 -1.85 -4.84 -18.74
C LYS A 291 -0.94 -5.13 -17.54
N ASN A 292 0.37 -4.99 -17.76
CA ASN A 292 1.37 -5.10 -16.70
C ASN A 292 1.13 -3.99 -15.63
N PRO A 293 1.16 -4.32 -14.33
CA PRO A 293 0.94 -3.35 -13.25
C PRO A 293 1.83 -2.10 -13.30
N ILE A 294 3.07 -2.21 -13.77
CA ILE A 294 3.99 -1.06 -13.88
C ILE A 294 3.45 -0.04 -14.90
N ILE A 295 2.95 -0.54 -16.02
CA ILE A 295 2.37 0.29 -17.09
C ILE A 295 1.06 0.90 -16.60
N ALA A 296 0.21 0.10 -15.98
CA ALA A 296 -1.08 0.55 -15.46
C ALA A 296 -0.94 1.64 -14.39
N LEU A 297 0.02 1.52 -13.45
CA LEU A 297 0.24 2.55 -12.43
C LEU A 297 0.71 3.84 -13.08
N ARG A 298 1.62 3.74 -14.03
CA ARG A 298 2.12 4.89 -14.80
C ARG A 298 1.00 5.62 -15.53
N GLU A 299 0.14 4.89 -16.23
CA GLU A 299 -1.03 5.46 -16.93
C GLU A 299 -1.96 6.18 -15.95
N ALA A 300 -2.32 5.54 -14.84
CA ALA A 300 -3.16 6.14 -13.80
C ALA A 300 -2.56 7.42 -13.21
N GLN A 301 -1.25 7.42 -12.92
CA GLN A 301 -0.54 8.61 -12.43
C GLN A 301 -0.50 9.75 -13.45
N LEU A 302 -0.28 9.44 -14.73
CA LEU A 302 -0.30 10.43 -15.81
C LEU A 302 -1.69 11.04 -16.01
N GLU A 303 -2.75 10.24 -15.91
CA GLU A 303 -4.13 10.72 -15.97
C GLU A 303 -4.43 11.66 -14.80
N MET A 304 -4.07 11.29 -13.57
CA MET A 304 -4.25 12.16 -12.40
C MET A 304 -3.45 13.46 -12.53
N TRP A 305 -2.21 13.39 -13.00
CA TRP A 305 -1.38 14.57 -13.26
C TRP A 305 -2.02 15.52 -14.28
N LYS A 306 -2.69 14.99 -15.32
CA LYS A 306 -3.39 15.78 -16.35
C LYS A 306 -4.79 16.25 -15.95
N SER A 307 -5.37 15.69 -14.88
CA SER A 307 -6.78 15.91 -14.49
C SER A 307 -7.10 17.30 -13.92
N GLY A 308 -6.08 18.10 -13.57
CA GLY A 308 -6.23 19.36 -12.84
C GLY A 308 -6.59 19.16 -11.36
N LYS A 309 -7.69 18.46 -11.06
CA LYS A 309 -8.17 18.18 -9.68
C LYS A 309 -7.11 17.49 -8.82
N TRP A 310 -6.43 16.50 -9.39
CA TRP A 310 -5.42 15.70 -8.71
C TRP A 310 -4.01 15.91 -9.27
N GLN A 311 -3.75 17.07 -9.86
CA GLN A 311 -2.51 17.34 -10.58
C GLN A 311 -1.26 17.30 -9.69
N SER A 312 -1.36 17.71 -8.42
CA SER A 312 -0.22 17.74 -7.51
C SER A 312 0.35 16.32 -7.31
N PRO A 313 1.70 16.15 -7.38
CA PRO A 313 2.36 14.89 -7.08
C PRO A 313 2.01 14.29 -5.71
N TYR A 314 1.58 15.11 -4.77
CA TYR A 314 1.10 14.65 -3.47
C TYR A 314 0.06 13.52 -3.58
N TYR A 315 -0.82 13.57 -4.60
CA TYR A 315 -1.91 12.63 -4.77
C TYR A 315 -1.50 11.34 -5.48
N TRP A 316 -0.73 11.42 -6.56
CA TRP A 316 -0.43 10.26 -7.41
C TRP A 316 0.96 9.67 -7.20
N ALA A 317 1.95 10.50 -6.79
CA ALA A 317 3.34 10.06 -6.65
C ALA A 317 3.60 9.31 -5.34
N ALA A 318 2.59 9.23 -4.47
CA ALA A 318 2.66 8.44 -3.25
C ALA A 318 2.89 6.97 -3.58
N PHE A 319 2.36 6.46 -4.68
CA PHE A 319 2.41 5.04 -5.01
C PHE A 319 3.60 4.68 -5.89
N THR A 320 4.27 3.59 -5.54
CA THR A 320 5.35 3.00 -6.34
C THR A 320 5.19 1.48 -6.44
N VAL A 321 5.63 0.91 -7.57
CA VAL A 321 5.77 -0.54 -7.72
C VAL A 321 7.14 -0.96 -7.24
N GLN A 322 7.18 -1.87 -6.28
CA GLN A 322 8.40 -2.56 -5.84
C GLN A 322 8.41 -4.01 -6.33
N GLY A 323 9.54 -4.48 -6.84
CA GLY A 323 9.72 -5.91 -7.12
C GLY A 323 10.23 -6.20 -8.53
N ASP A 324 9.75 -7.29 -9.12
CA ASP A 324 10.19 -7.71 -10.46
C ASP A 324 9.77 -6.66 -11.52
N TRP A 325 10.71 -6.27 -12.36
CA TRP A 325 10.52 -5.35 -13.47
C TRP A 325 10.24 -6.04 -14.80
N ARG A 326 10.04 -7.36 -14.83
CA ARG A 326 9.62 -8.09 -16.03
C ARG A 326 8.10 -8.15 -16.14
#